data_AF-V2Z3X3-F1
#
_entry.id   AF-V2Z3X3-F1
#
_cell.length_a   1.000
_cell.length_b   1.000
_cell.length_c   1.000
_cell.angle_alpha   90.00
_cell.angle_beta   90.00
_cell.angle_gamma   90.00
#
_symmetry.space_group_name_H-M   'P 1'
#
loop_
_entity.id
_entity.type
_entity.pdbx_description
1 polymer ?
#
loop_
_entity_poly.entity_id
_entity_poly.type
_entity_poly.pdbx_seq_one_letter_code
_entity_poly.pdbx_strand_id
1 'polypeptide(L)'
;MKYKVIEIENKVKVVRIEDKSIIISDEQSAIDMFMTIAFETGENRFIISKENLIEDFFNLSSKIAGDILQKLINYKMKLAIIGDFPNYDSKALKDFIYECNSGNDVFFIENEAKALSLLSKK
;
A
#
# COMPACT_ATOMS: atom_id res chain seq x y z
N MET A 1 -2.29 13.49 10.61
CA MET A 1 -1.74 12.25 10.02
C MET A 1 -0.60 11.74 10.88
N LYS A 2 -0.76 10.57 11.49
CA LYS A 2 0.27 9.90 12.29
C LYS A 2 0.98 8.80 11.49
N TYR A 3 2.31 8.85 11.43
CA TYR A 3 3.14 7.81 10.83
C TYR A 3 4.44 7.60 11.61
N LYS A 4 5.13 6.50 11.32
CA LYS A 4 6.45 6.15 11.84
C LYS A 4 7.38 5.82 10.69
N VAL A 5 8.60 6.36 10.72
CA VAL A 5 9.67 5.94 9.81
C VAL A 5 10.44 4.79 10.45
N ILE A 6 10.58 3.69 9.72
CA ILE A 6 11.27 2.48 10.14
C ILE A 6 12.48 2.32 9.22
N GLU A 7 13.69 2.35 9.79
CA GLU A 7 14.91 2.01 9.07
C GLU A 7 15.12 0.50 9.11
N ILE A 8 15.35 -0.09 7.93
CA ILE A 8 15.66 -1.51 7.75
C ILE A 8 17.06 -1.68 7.16
N GLU A 9 17.47 -2.92 6.91
CA GLU A 9 18.78 -3.23 6.35
C GLU A 9 19.08 -2.41 5.08
N ASN A 10 20.36 -2.10 4.86
CA ASN A 10 20.85 -1.30 3.73
C ASN A 10 20.39 0.18 3.71
N LYS A 11 20.06 0.76 4.87
CA LYS A 11 19.60 2.17 5.01
C LYS A 11 18.30 2.47 4.26
N VAL A 12 17.55 1.43 3.88
CA VAL A 12 16.22 1.61 3.34
C VAL A 12 15.32 2.08 4.47
N LYS A 13 14.48 3.09 4.22
CA LYS A 13 13.48 3.55 5.16
C LYS A 13 12.09 3.30 4.60
N VAL A 14 11.19 2.93 5.49
CA VAL A 14 9.80 2.61 5.17
C VAL A 14 8.91 3.40 6.11
N VAL A 15 7.88 4.05 5.56
CA VAL A 15 6.93 4.83 6.35
C VAL A 15 5.69 4.00 6.64
N ARG A 16 5.49 3.66 7.91
CA ARG A 16 4.28 3.00 8.41
C ARG A 16 3.25 4.06 8.81
N ILE A 17 2.12 4.08 8.13
CA ILE A 17 0.99 4.95 8.50
C ILE A 17 0.18 4.28 9.61
N GLU A 18 0.17 4.88 10.81
CA GLU A 18 -0.53 4.32 11.97
C GLU A 18 -1.93 4.92 12.18
N ASP A 19 -2.24 5.98 11.42
CA ASP A 19 -3.49 6.72 11.54
C ASP A 19 -4.66 5.97 10.89
N LYS A 20 -5.48 5.33 11.73
CA LYS A 20 -6.68 4.60 11.30
C LYS A 20 -7.84 5.50 10.87
N SER A 21 -7.76 6.81 11.14
CA SER A 21 -8.81 7.74 10.71
C SER A 21 -8.69 8.16 9.24
N ILE A 22 -7.53 7.89 8.64
CA ILE A 22 -7.30 8.17 7.22
C ILE A 22 -7.96 7.09 6.38
N ILE A 23 -8.80 7.53 5.45
CA ILE A 23 -9.50 6.70 4.49
C ILE A 23 -9.14 7.18 3.08
N ILE A 24 -8.56 6.28 2.29
CA ILE A 24 -8.27 6.46 0.88
C ILE A 24 -9.47 5.92 0.10
N SER A 25 -10.22 6.82 -0.53
CA SER A 25 -11.44 6.51 -1.25
C SER A 25 -11.28 6.53 -2.77
N ASP A 26 -10.24 7.20 -3.27
CA ASP A 26 -10.03 7.45 -4.69
C ASP A 26 -8.56 7.79 -5.00
N GLU A 27 -8.28 8.06 -6.28
CA GLU A 27 -6.96 8.47 -6.75
C GLU A 27 -6.43 9.72 -6.01
N GLN A 28 -7.28 10.74 -5.84
CA GLN A 28 -6.85 12.03 -5.29
C GLN A 28 -6.46 11.89 -3.81
N SER A 29 -7.31 11.24 -3.00
CA SER A 29 -7.04 10.98 -1.59
C SER A 29 -5.79 10.13 -1.37
N ALA A 30 -5.53 9.15 -2.25
CA ALA A 30 -4.28 8.39 -2.22
C ALA A 30 -3.07 9.30 -2.49
N ILE A 31 -3.12 10.08 -3.57
CA ILE A 31 -1.99 10.93 -3.98
C ILE A 31 -1.72 12.04 -2.97
N ASP A 32 -2.74 12.71 -2.46
CA ASP A 32 -2.59 13.73 -1.42
C ASP A 32 -1.86 13.16 -0.21
N MET A 33 -2.29 11.98 0.26
CA MET A 33 -1.66 11.32 1.40
C MET A 33 -0.20 10.93 1.12
N PHE A 34 0.04 10.13 0.08
CA PHE A 34 1.38 9.59 -0.17
C PHE A 34 2.39 10.67 -0.57
N MET A 35 1.97 11.69 -1.34
CA MET A 35 2.84 12.79 -1.73
C MET A 35 3.17 13.70 -0.55
N THR A 36 2.21 13.99 0.34
CA THR A 36 2.50 14.75 1.57
C THR A 36 3.54 14.03 2.41
N ILE A 37 3.37 12.72 2.67
CA ILE A 37 4.37 11.96 3.45
C ILE A 37 5.72 11.90 2.72
N ALA A 38 5.71 11.66 1.40
CA ALA A 38 6.95 11.60 0.62
C ALA A 38 7.70 12.93 0.67
N PHE A 39 6.99 14.06 0.61
CA PHE A 39 7.57 15.39 0.73
C PHE A 39 8.14 15.65 2.14
N GLU A 40 7.43 15.26 3.19
CA GLU A 40 7.86 15.45 4.58
C GLU A 40 9.04 14.56 4.97
N THR A 41 9.07 13.31 4.49
CA THR A 41 10.03 12.28 4.94
C THR A 41 11.18 12.05 3.97
N GLY A 42 10.98 12.37 2.69
CA GLY A 42 11.89 12.01 1.60
C GLY A 42 11.79 10.55 1.16
N GLU A 43 10.85 9.77 1.71
CA GLU A 43 10.73 8.32 1.48
C GLU A 43 9.57 7.97 0.54
N ASN A 44 9.72 6.87 -0.20
CA ASN A 44 8.74 6.42 -1.20
C ASN A 44 8.26 4.97 -0.98
N ARG A 45 8.48 4.41 0.21
CA ARG A 45 8.05 3.06 0.59
C ARG A 45 7.09 3.15 1.75
N PHE A 46 5.88 2.64 1.58
CA PHE A 46 4.79 2.86 2.52
C PHE A 46 4.18 1.55 3.00
N ILE A 47 3.70 1.57 4.25
CA ILE A 47 2.88 0.51 4.82
C ILE A 47 1.58 1.11 5.33
N ILE A 48 0.45 0.65 4.80
CA ILE A 48 -0.90 0.96 5.29
C ILE A 48 -1.59 -0.28 5.82
N SER A 49 -2.65 -0.09 6.59
CA SER A 49 -3.56 -1.18 6.95
C SER A 49 -4.67 -1.25 5.90
N LYS A 50 -5.29 -2.42 5.67
CA LYS A 50 -6.42 -2.52 4.75
C LYS A 50 -7.58 -1.60 5.14
N GLU A 51 -7.71 -1.29 6.43
CA GLU A 51 -8.72 -0.39 6.98
C GLU A 51 -8.52 1.08 6.56
N ASN A 52 -7.35 1.42 5.99
CA ASN A 52 -7.13 2.72 5.37
C ASN A 52 -7.71 2.82 3.95
N LEU A 53 -8.26 1.74 3.40
CA LEU A 53 -8.88 1.69 2.08
C LEU A 53 -10.39 1.46 2.25
N ILE A 54 -11.20 2.12 1.42
CA ILE A 54 -12.64 1.81 1.38
C ILE A 54 -12.90 0.41 0.82
N GLU A 55 -14.02 -0.20 1.18
CA GLU A 55 -14.40 -1.54 0.69
C GLU A 55 -14.45 -1.62 -0.85
N ASP A 56 -14.84 -0.55 -1.54
CA ASP A 56 -14.88 -0.50 -3.00
C ASP A 56 -13.50 -0.64 -3.66
N PHE A 57 -12.40 -0.42 -2.93
CA PHE A 57 -11.05 -0.75 -3.39
C PHE A 57 -10.94 -2.26 -3.71
N PHE A 58 -11.55 -3.11 -2.88
CA PHE A 58 -11.54 -4.57 -3.06
C PHE A 58 -12.57 -5.06 -4.08
N ASN A 59 -13.48 -4.17 -4.52
CA ASN A 59 -14.36 -4.44 -5.65
C ASN A 59 -13.72 -3.96 -6.96
N LEU A 60 -13.02 -4.86 -7.67
CA LEU A 60 -12.28 -4.49 -8.89
C LEU A 60 -13.12 -3.85 -10.00
N SER A 61 -14.44 -4.04 -10.01
CA SER A 61 -15.33 -3.35 -10.97
C SER A 61 -15.44 -1.84 -10.73
N SER A 62 -15.12 -1.37 -9.52
CA SER A 62 -15.07 0.06 -9.18
C SER A 62 -13.95 0.81 -9.90
N LYS A 63 -12.91 0.07 -10.36
CA LYS A 63 -11.64 0.58 -10.92
C LYS A 63 -10.73 1.32 -9.94
N ILE A 64 -11.20 1.58 -8.72
CA ILE A 64 -10.48 2.36 -7.69
C ILE A 64 -9.10 1.78 -7.39
N ALA A 65 -8.99 0.46 -7.19
CA ALA A 65 -7.69 -0.17 -6.95
C ALA A 65 -6.73 0.00 -8.12
N GLY A 66 -7.20 -0.20 -9.35
CA GLY A 66 -6.38 -0.02 -10.54
C GLY A 66 -5.86 1.41 -10.68
N ASP A 67 -6.76 2.39 -10.53
CA ASP A 67 -6.44 3.81 -10.66
C ASP A 67 -5.42 4.26 -9.60
N ILE A 68 -5.63 3.90 -8.33
CA ILE A 68 -4.70 4.21 -7.22
C ILE A 68 -3.34 3.55 -7.44
N LEU A 69 -3.31 2.23 -7.64
CA LEU A 69 -2.03 1.50 -7.72
C LEU A 69 -1.24 1.89 -8.96
N GLN A 70 -1.90 2.14 -10.09
CA GLN A 70 -1.23 2.61 -11.31
C GLN A 70 -0.53 3.95 -11.07
N LYS A 71 -1.15 4.88 -10.34
CA LYS A 71 -0.47 6.15 -10.01
C LYS A 71 0.73 5.93 -9.10
N LEU A 72 0.62 5.12 -8.06
CA LEU A 72 1.77 4.83 -7.19
C LEU A 72 2.97 4.28 -7.96
N ILE A 73 2.72 3.36 -8.90
CA ILE A 73 3.76 2.82 -9.79
C ILE A 73 4.35 3.92 -10.68
N ASN A 74 3.52 4.78 -11.29
CA ASN A 74 3.99 5.91 -12.10
C ASN A 74 4.88 6.87 -11.30
N TYR A 75 4.58 7.09 -10.02
CA TYR A 75 5.38 7.90 -9.10
C TYR A 75 6.55 7.13 -8.46
N LYS A 76 6.80 5.88 -8.86
CA LYS A 76 7.87 5.01 -8.33
C LYS A 76 7.78 4.83 -6.81
N MET A 77 6.57 4.75 -6.29
CA MET A 77 6.29 4.46 -4.89
C MET A 77 6.06 2.96 -4.73
N LYS A 78 6.51 2.40 -3.59
CA LYS A 78 6.22 1.03 -3.19
C LYS A 78 5.24 1.02 -2.03
N LEU A 79 4.30 0.08 -2.04
CA LEU A 79 3.24 -0.03 -1.04
C LEU A 79 3.11 -1.45 -0.53
N ALA A 80 3.03 -1.62 0.78
CA ALA A 80 2.51 -2.83 1.39
C ALA A 80 1.21 -2.53 2.14
N ILE A 81 0.18 -3.31 1.87
CA ILE A 81 -1.14 -3.24 2.49
C ILE A 81 -1.24 -4.43 3.43
N ILE A 82 -1.31 -4.16 4.74
CA ILE A 82 -1.42 -5.19 5.77
C ILE A 82 -2.90 -5.49 6.02
N GLY A 83 -3.27 -6.77 5.93
CA GLY A 83 -4.63 -7.18 6.25
C GLY A 83 -4.87 -8.68 6.04
N ASP A 84 -6.09 -9.08 6.38
CA ASP A 84 -6.60 -10.42 6.08
C ASP A 84 -7.33 -10.40 4.74
N PHE A 85 -6.70 -11.02 3.73
CA PHE A 85 -7.17 -11.12 2.33
C PHE A 85 -7.67 -12.52 1.90
N PRO A 86 -7.30 -13.65 2.53
CA PRO A 86 -7.90 -14.96 2.24
C PRO A 86 -9.43 -15.02 2.31
N ASN A 87 -10.07 -14.15 3.10
CA ASN A 87 -11.52 -14.15 3.31
C ASN A 87 -12.36 -13.57 2.15
N TYR A 88 -11.75 -12.98 1.12
CA TYR A 88 -12.52 -12.52 -0.03
C TYR A 88 -12.90 -13.70 -0.92
N ASP A 89 -14.16 -13.80 -1.36
CA ASP A 89 -14.61 -14.91 -2.22
C ASP A 89 -14.35 -14.69 -3.72
N SER A 90 -14.02 -13.46 -4.11
CA SER A 90 -13.81 -13.09 -5.52
C SER A 90 -12.52 -13.69 -6.08
N LYS A 91 -12.65 -14.56 -7.10
CA LYS A 91 -11.51 -15.09 -7.87
C LYS A 91 -10.70 -13.96 -8.52
N ALA A 92 -11.37 -12.95 -9.09
CA ALA A 92 -10.69 -11.83 -9.74
C ALA A 92 -9.82 -11.04 -8.75
N LEU A 93 -10.30 -10.81 -7.53
CA LEU A 93 -9.51 -10.14 -6.50
C LEU A 93 -8.33 -11.00 -6.04
N LYS A 94 -8.53 -12.32 -5.89
CA LYS A 94 -7.44 -13.25 -5.55
C LYS A 94 -6.35 -13.25 -6.62
N ASP A 95 -6.74 -13.35 -7.89
CA ASP A 95 -5.82 -13.32 -9.03
C ASP A 95 -5.06 -11.98 -9.07
N PHE A 96 -5.76 -10.85 -8.88
CA PHE A 96 -5.15 -9.53 -8.79
C PHE A 96 -4.13 -9.40 -7.64
N ILE A 97 -4.50 -9.83 -6.43
CA ILE A 97 -3.61 -9.83 -5.27
C ILE A 97 -2.37 -10.71 -5.53
N TYR A 98 -2.56 -11.88 -6.15
CA TYR A 98 -1.47 -12.77 -6.51
C TYR A 98 -0.51 -12.13 -7.52
N GLU A 99 -1.03 -11.46 -8.54
CA GLU A 99 -0.25 -10.71 -9.52
C GLU A 99 0.55 -9.58 -8.87
N CYS A 100 -0.09 -8.77 -8.00
CA CYS A 100 0.59 -7.72 -7.25
C CYS A 100 1.74 -8.28 -6.40
N ASN A 101 1.47 -9.33 -5.61
CA ASN A 101 2.46 -9.97 -4.74
C ASN A 101 3.62 -10.62 -5.50
N SER A 102 3.42 -10.96 -6.78
CA SER A 102 4.47 -11.48 -7.66
C SER A 102 5.29 -10.37 -8.33
N GLY A 103 4.82 -9.12 -8.27
CA GLY A 103 5.50 -7.92 -8.73
C GLY A 103 6.52 -7.37 -7.72
N ASN A 104 6.89 -6.10 -7.90
CA ASN A 104 7.94 -5.44 -7.11
C ASN A 104 7.49 -4.19 -6.34
N ASP A 105 6.28 -3.69 -6.63
CA ASP A 105 5.85 -2.36 -6.20
C ASP A 105 4.71 -2.40 -5.17
N VAL A 106 3.77 -3.35 -5.29
CA VAL A 106 2.60 -3.41 -4.40
C VAL A 106 2.44 -4.80 -3.81
N PHE A 107 2.27 -4.87 -2.49
CA PHE A 107 2.16 -6.13 -1.76
C PHE A 107 0.92 -6.13 -0.85
N PHE A 108 0.17 -7.23 -0.87
CA PHE A 108 -0.96 -7.53 0.02
C PHE A 108 -0.55 -8.68 0.93
N ILE A 109 -0.32 -8.39 2.20
CA ILE A 109 0.35 -9.32 3.13
C ILE A 109 -0.25 -9.26 4.53
N GLU A 110 0.06 -10.27 5.33
CA GLU A 110 -0.60 -10.51 6.61
C GLU A 110 -0.04 -9.69 7.79
N ASN A 111 1.21 -9.22 7.73
CA ASN A 111 1.86 -8.56 8.87
C ASN A 111 3.03 -7.64 8.49
N GLU A 112 3.38 -6.72 9.40
CA GLU A 112 4.43 -5.73 9.18
C GLU A 112 5.81 -6.33 8.91
N ALA A 113 6.17 -7.44 9.55
CA ALA A 113 7.47 -8.07 9.36
C ALA A 113 7.69 -8.51 7.90
N LYS A 114 6.65 -9.07 7.28
CA LYS A 114 6.69 -9.46 5.86
C LYS A 114 6.68 -8.25 4.92
N ALA A 115 5.93 -7.19 5.25
CA ALA A 115 5.97 -5.93 4.51
C ALA A 115 7.40 -5.38 4.46
N LEU A 116 8.06 -5.26 5.62
CA LEU A 116 9.42 -4.76 5.71
C LEU A 116 10.41 -5.61 4.92
N SER A 117 10.26 -6.94 4.95
CA SER A 117 11.09 -7.86 4.15
C SER A 117 10.93 -7.68 2.64
N LEU A 118 9.71 -7.47 2.15
CA LEU A 118 9.44 -7.24 0.73
C LEU A 118 9.89 -5.84 0.30
N LEU A 119 9.61 -4.84 1.13
CA LEU A 119 9.99 -3.45 0.93
C LEU A 119 11.48 -3.18 1.22
N SER A 120 12.31 -4.17 1.57
CA SER A 120 13.77 -4.02 1.61
C SER A 120 14.43 -4.23 0.26
N LYS A 121 13.74 -4.92 -0.66
CA LYS A 121 14.28 -5.28 -1.97
C LYS A 121 14.31 -4.07 -2.90
N LYS A 122 15.31 -4.02 -3.78
CA LYS A 122 15.47 -2.94 -4.76
C LYS A 122 14.25 -2.81 -5.65
#